data_AF-A0A535IXH8-F1
#
_entry.id   AF-A0A535IXH8-F1
#
_cell.length_a   1.000
_cell.length_b   1.000
_cell.length_c   1.000
_cell.angle_alpha   90.00
_cell.angle_beta   90.00
_cell.angle_gamma   90.00
#
_symmetry.space_group_name_H-M   'P 1'
#
loop_
_entity.id
_entity.type
_entity.pdbx_description
1 polymer ?
#
loop_
_entity_poly.entity_id
_entity_poly.type
_entity_poly.pdbx_seq_one_letter_code
_entity_poly.pdbx_strand_id
1 'polypeptide(L)'
;MAVIPESVRQQLKDRFETALTGPVKLTLYTRPGSSRLILPAGLGCPTCEDARQMAELLRDAAPEKITLEVVDVSRDGARVEIDEVADVPTIAVASDGDIARIRFQGLPTGTEFPALIDAVERVSRAEHGLSQESLDALAKLTEPTELLVFATPT
;
A
#
# COMPACT_ATOMS: atom_id res chain seq x y z
N MET A 1 -2.06 5.13 -21.23
CA MET A 1 -2.93 3.94 -21.26
C MET A 1 -3.38 3.72 -19.84
N ALA A 2 -4.68 3.59 -19.58
CA ALA A 2 -5.13 3.23 -18.24
C ALA A 2 -4.52 1.88 -17.88
N VAL A 3 -3.71 1.83 -16.83
CA VAL A 3 -3.01 0.61 -16.40
C VAL A 3 -4.01 -0.49 -15.99
N ILE A 4 -5.27 -0.11 -15.71
CA ILE A 4 -6.28 -0.99 -15.13
C ILE A 4 -7.53 -1.06 -16.04
N PRO A 5 -7.93 -2.26 -16.52
CA PRO A 5 -9.17 -2.47 -17.26
C PRO A 5 -10.44 -2.22 -16.44
N GLU A 6 -11.54 -1.82 -17.10
CA GLU A 6 -12.83 -1.57 -16.43
C GLU A 6 -13.42 -2.83 -15.75
N SER A 7 -13.17 -4.01 -16.31
CA SER A 7 -13.59 -5.27 -15.69
C SER A 7 -12.95 -5.50 -14.31
N VAL A 8 -11.71 -5.05 -14.12
CA VAL A 8 -11.00 -5.13 -12.83
C VAL A 8 -11.61 -4.17 -11.82
N ARG A 9 -12.03 -2.96 -12.26
CA ARG A 9 -12.76 -2.01 -11.40
C ARG A 9 -14.04 -2.61 -10.84
N GLN A 10 -14.84 -3.24 -11.70
CA GLN A 10 -16.10 -3.83 -11.25
C GLN A 10 -15.85 -4.99 -10.27
N GLN A 11 -14.91 -5.88 -10.58
CA GLN A 11 -14.55 -6.99 -9.68
C GLN A 11 -14.06 -6.50 -8.31
N LEU A 12 -13.27 -5.42 -8.26
CA LEU A 12 -12.81 -4.83 -7.00
C LEU A 12 -13.97 -4.26 -6.18
N LYS A 13 -14.91 -3.57 -6.82
CA LYS A 13 -16.11 -3.04 -6.16
C LYS A 13 -16.94 -4.16 -5.54
N ASP A 14 -17.30 -5.16 -6.34
CA ASP A 14 -18.12 -6.30 -5.90
C ASP A 14 -17.43 -7.04 -4.73
N ARG A 15 -16.11 -7.19 -4.80
CA ARG A 15 -15.30 -7.81 -3.75
C ARG A 15 -15.29 -6.96 -2.47
N PHE A 16 -15.05 -5.66 -2.57
CA PHE A 16 -14.96 -4.77 -1.40
C PHE A 16 -16.29 -4.49 -0.71
N GLU A 17 -17.41 -4.55 -1.44
CA GLU A 17 -18.75 -4.44 -0.86
C GLU A 17 -18.99 -5.50 0.23
N THR A 18 -18.50 -6.73 0.00
CA THR A 18 -18.72 -7.86 0.89
C THR A 18 -17.56 -8.11 1.85
N ALA A 19 -16.32 -7.82 1.45
CA ALA A 19 -15.13 -8.20 2.20
C ALA A 19 -14.67 -7.16 3.25
N LEU A 20 -14.98 -5.87 3.05
CA LEU A 20 -14.56 -4.79 3.94
C LEU A 20 -15.59 -4.57 5.03
N THR A 21 -15.17 -4.51 6.30
CA THR A 21 -16.08 -4.25 7.44
C THR A 21 -15.72 -2.97 8.19
N GLY A 22 -14.45 -2.59 8.26
CA GLY A 22 -13.95 -1.36 8.88
C GLY A 22 -13.26 -0.41 7.90
N PRO A 23 -12.97 0.84 8.34
CA PRO A 23 -12.28 1.83 7.53
C PRO A 23 -10.80 1.49 7.36
N VAL A 24 -10.23 1.84 6.21
CA VAL A 24 -8.83 1.64 5.84
C VAL A 24 -8.25 2.95 5.36
N LYS A 25 -7.07 3.29 5.85
CA LYS A 25 -6.26 4.40 5.38
C LYS A 25 -5.13 3.89 4.50
N LEU A 26 -5.12 4.32 3.25
CA LEU A 26 -3.99 4.17 2.34
C LEU A 26 -3.15 5.44 2.37
N THR A 27 -1.83 5.29 2.51
CA THR A 27 -0.89 6.40 2.35
C THR A 27 0.09 6.05 1.24
N LEU A 28 0.10 6.85 0.17
CA LEU A 28 1.04 6.71 -0.93
C LEU A 28 2.17 7.72 -0.77
N TYR A 29 3.38 7.21 -0.58
CA TYR A 29 4.60 8.01 -0.65
C TYR A 29 5.12 8.00 -2.08
N THR A 30 5.32 9.19 -2.62
CA THR A 30 5.67 9.40 -4.02
C THR A 30 6.67 10.55 -4.16
N ARG A 31 7.32 10.65 -5.32
CA ARG A 31 8.20 11.76 -5.71
C ARG A 31 7.88 12.17 -7.14
N PRO A 32 7.86 13.48 -7.46
CA PRO A 32 7.78 13.97 -8.83
C PRO A 32 8.92 13.39 -9.67
N GLY A 33 8.59 12.72 -10.77
CA GLY A 33 9.62 11.98 -11.48
C GLY A 33 9.21 11.35 -12.81
N SER A 34 8.29 11.99 -13.54
CA SER A 34 8.01 11.68 -14.94
C SER A 34 8.33 12.87 -15.86
N SER A 35 9.32 13.68 -15.50
CA SER A 35 9.80 14.69 -16.44
C SER A 35 10.53 13.97 -17.58
N ARG A 36 10.31 14.41 -18.83
CA ARG A 36 10.96 13.91 -20.06
C ARG A 36 12.49 14.13 -20.10
N LEU A 37 13.11 14.31 -18.94
CA LEU A 37 14.52 14.57 -18.72
C LEU A 37 15.14 13.34 -18.07
N ILE A 38 16.29 12.91 -18.59
CA ILE A 38 17.11 11.90 -17.92
C ILE A 38 17.66 12.57 -16.66
N LEU A 39 17.08 12.22 -15.51
CA LEU A 39 17.60 12.64 -14.21
C LEU A 39 18.74 11.70 -13.80
N PRO A 40 19.73 12.17 -13.01
CA PRO A 40 20.72 11.29 -12.42
C PRO A 40 20.04 10.17 -11.62
N ALA A 41 20.70 9.02 -11.48
CA ALA A 41 20.17 7.89 -10.71
C ALA A 41 19.71 8.35 -9.31
N GLY A 42 18.47 8.05 -8.94
CA GLY A 42 17.85 8.45 -7.66
C GLY A 42 17.03 9.75 -7.68
N LEU A 43 17.02 10.52 -8.77
CA LEU A 43 16.32 11.81 -8.84
C LEU A 43 14.89 11.74 -9.43
N GLY A 44 14.33 10.56 -9.67
CA GLY A 44 12.95 10.42 -10.15
C GLY A 44 12.34 9.07 -9.75
N CYS A 45 11.04 8.92 -10.02
CA CYS A 45 10.28 7.74 -9.69
C CYS A 45 9.42 7.32 -10.90
N PRO A 46 9.93 6.44 -11.76
CA PRO A 46 9.26 6.06 -13.01
C PRO A 46 7.88 5.43 -12.80
N THR A 47 7.70 4.69 -11.71
CA THR A 47 6.49 3.93 -11.40
C THR A 47 5.56 4.63 -10.41
N CYS A 48 5.90 5.83 -9.94
CA CYS A 48 5.10 6.53 -8.93
C CYS A 48 3.70 6.91 -9.43
N GLU A 49 3.57 7.24 -10.71
CA GLU A 49 2.28 7.56 -11.31
C GLU A 49 1.40 6.30 -11.44
N ASP A 50 2.00 5.16 -11.78
CA ASP A 50 1.28 3.89 -11.85
C ASP A 50 0.83 3.44 -10.44
N ALA A 51 1.69 3.60 -9.43
CA ALA A 51 1.35 3.32 -8.03
C ALA A 51 0.22 4.24 -7.54
N ARG A 52 0.21 5.51 -7.99
CA ARG A 52 -0.87 6.45 -7.72
C ARG A 52 -2.20 6.00 -8.31
N GLN A 53 -2.23 5.66 -9.60
CA GLN A 53 -3.44 5.17 -10.26
C GLN A 53 -3.97 3.89 -9.58
N MET A 54 -3.07 3.03 -9.09
CA MET A 54 -3.43 1.84 -8.34
C MET A 54 -4.02 2.15 -6.96
N ALA A 55 -3.43 3.09 -6.20
CA ALA A 55 -3.99 3.52 -4.92
C ALA A 55 -5.35 4.21 -5.09
N GLU A 56 -5.49 5.06 -6.11
CA GLU A 56 -6.76 5.72 -6.48
C GLU A 56 -7.82 4.69 -6.89
N LEU A 57 -7.45 3.64 -7.62
CA LEU A 57 -8.34 2.52 -7.95
C LEU A 57 -8.93 1.86 -6.71
N LEU A 58 -8.09 1.54 -5.71
CA LEU A 58 -8.56 0.92 -4.46
C LEU A 58 -9.50 1.84 -3.71
N ARG A 59 -9.16 3.14 -3.60
CA ARG A 59 -10.02 4.16 -3.01
C ARG A 59 -11.37 4.23 -3.72
N ASP A 60 -11.36 4.34 -5.05
CA ASP A 60 -12.57 4.47 -5.86
C ASP A 60 -13.47 3.22 -5.81
N ALA A 61 -12.92 2.05 -5.49
CA ALA A 61 -13.67 0.82 -5.34
C ALA A 61 -14.52 0.78 -4.05
N ALA A 62 -14.09 1.46 -2.99
CA ALA A 62 -14.84 1.56 -1.74
C ALA A 62 -14.63 2.92 -1.05
N PRO A 63 -15.12 4.03 -1.64
CA PRO A 63 -14.80 5.39 -1.18
C PRO A 63 -15.33 5.73 0.21
N GLU A 64 -16.34 4.99 0.70
CA GLU A 64 -16.87 5.15 2.05
C GLU A 64 -16.00 4.49 3.13
N LYS A 65 -15.16 3.52 2.75
CA LYS A 65 -14.32 2.74 3.68
C LYS A 65 -12.84 3.02 3.49
N ILE A 66 -12.40 3.35 2.28
CA ILE A 66 -11.00 3.54 1.95
C ILE A 66 -10.72 5.03 1.77
N THR A 67 -9.80 5.57 2.56
CA THR A 67 -9.24 6.91 2.38
C THR A 67 -7.85 6.83 1.77
N LEU A 68 -7.45 7.85 1.01
CA LEU A 68 -6.13 7.93 0.38
C LEU A 68 -5.47 9.26 0.71
N GLU A 69 -4.30 9.20 1.36
CA GLU A 69 -3.37 10.31 1.55
C GLU A 69 -2.20 10.14 0.57
N VAL A 70 -1.81 11.20 -0.12
CA VAL A 70 -0.65 11.20 -1.03
C VAL A 70 0.41 12.15 -0.49
N VAL A 71 1.59 11.60 -0.19
CA VAL A 71 2.72 12.31 0.41
C VAL A 71 3.85 12.44 -0.62
N ASP A 72 4.19 13.68 -0.98
CA ASP A 72 5.38 13.97 -1.79
C ASP A 72 6.61 14.07 -0.88
N VAL A 73 7.44 13.02 -0.88
CA VAL A 73 8.63 12.91 -0.04
C VAL A 73 9.69 13.97 -0.33
N SER A 74 9.61 14.65 -1.48
CA SER A 74 10.54 15.72 -1.87
C SER A 74 10.18 17.05 -1.23
N ARG A 75 8.94 17.18 -0.74
CA ARG A 75 8.41 18.37 -0.10
C ARG A 75 8.29 18.21 1.41
N ASP A 76 8.14 16.98 1.88
CA ASP A 76 7.87 16.67 3.29
C ASP A 76 8.85 15.62 3.84
N GLY A 77 10.12 16.03 4.01
CA GLY A 77 11.17 15.16 4.52
C GLY A 77 10.95 14.75 5.99
N ALA A 78 10.29 15.58 6.79
CA ALA A 78 10.01 15.26 8.20
C ALA A 78 9.00 14.10 8.32
N ARG A 79 8.01 14.05 7.41
CA ARG A 79 7.04 12.95 7.39
C ARG A 79 7.67 11.61 7.03
N VAL A 80 8.66 11.60 6.13
CA VAL A 80 9.41 10.40 5.74
C VAL A 80 10.14 9.78 6.92
N GLU A 81 10.75 10.61 7.77
CA GLU A 81 11.46 10.14 8.97
C GLU A 81 10.49 9.57 10.01
N ILE A 82 9.33 10.22 10.23
CA ILE A 82 8.30 9.77 11.17
C ILE A 82 7.68 8.45 10.72
N ASP A 83 7.37 8.34 9.43
CA ASP A 83 6.70 7.16 8.87
C ASP A 83 7.69 6.05 8.48
N GLU A 84 9.00 6.26 8.71
CA GLU A 84 10.10 5.34 8.42
C GLU A 84 10.09 4.83 6.96
N VAL A 85 9.85 5.73 6.02
CA VAL A 85 9.76 5.38 4.60
C VAL A 85 11.14 5.40 3.96
N ALA A 86 11.65 4.23 3.61
CA ALA A 86 12.98 4.08 3.04
C ALA A 86 13.07 4.51 1.56
N ASP A 87 12.04 4.24 0.75
CA ASP A 87 12.06 4.48 -0.69
C ASP A 87 10.65 4.76 -1.28
N VAL A 88 10.59 5.18 -2.54
CA VAL A 88 9.35 5.47 -3.28
C VAL A 88 9.29 4.73 -4.63
N PRO A 89 8.10 4.33 -5.10
CA PRO A 89 6.80 4.51 -4.45
C PRO A 89 6.63 3.54 -3.28
N THR A 90 5.93 3.98 -2.23
CA THR A 90 5.53 3.09 -1.13
C THR A 90 4.05 3.25 -0.85
N ILE A 91 3.30 2.15 -0.84
CA ILE A 91 1.89 2.13 -0.44
C ILE A 91 1.81 1.54 0.97
N ALA A 92 1.43 2.37 1.93
CA ALA A 92 1.20 1.98 3.31
C ALA A 92 -0.30 1.73 3.54
N VAL A 93 -0.62 0.65 4.25
CA VAL A 93 -1.98 0.22 4.56
C VAL A 93 -2.17 0.19 6.08
N ALA A 94 -3.18 0.89 6.59
CA ALA A 94 -3.51 0.97 8.01
C ALA A 94 -5.02 0.93 8.25
N SER A 95 -5.42 0.52 9.45
CA SER A 95 -6.75 0.85 9.96
C SER A 95 -6.82 2.36 10.21
N ASP A 96 -8.02 2.94 10.16
CA ASP A 96 -8.17 4.36 10.45
C ASP A 96 -7.74 4.67 11.90
N GLY A 97 -6.91 5.71 12.07
CA GLY A 97 -6.33 6.09 13.36
C GLY A 97 -5.07 5.32 13.79
N ASP A 98 -4.65 4.28 13.07
CA ASP A 98 -3.44 3.51 13.39
C ASP A 98 -2.23 3.92 12.54
N ILE A 99 -1.03 3.66 13.08
CA ILE A 99 0.23 3.77 12.34
C ILE A 99 0.28 2.63 11.32
N ALA A 100 0.55 2.96 10.05
CA ALA A 100 0.65 1.98 8.98
C ALA A 100 1.88 1.08 9.15
N ARG A 101 1.66 -0.18 9.55
CA ARG A 101 2.72 -1.19 9.73
C ARG A 101 2.88 -2.12 8.54
N ILE A 102 1.94 -2.11 7.59
CA ILE A 102 2.03 -2.86 6.34
C ILE A 102 2.42 -1.89 5.23
N ARG A 103 3.53 -2.16 4.56
CA ARG A 103 4.10 -1.29 3.52
C ARG A 103 4.48 -2.13 2.29
N PHE A 104 4.02 -1.69 1.13
CA PHE A 104 4.43 -2.22 -0.17
C PHE A 104 5.39 -1.22 -0.80
N GLN A 105 6.68 -1.52 -0.75
CA GLN A 105 7.72 -0.71 -1.37
C GLN A 105 7.93 -1.16 -2.82
N GLY A 106 7.75 -0.25 -3.77
CA GLY A 106 7.69 -0.53 -5.20
C GLY A 106 6.26 -0.51 -5.76
N LEU A 107 6.11 -1.00 -7.00
CA LEU A 107 4.82 -1.09 -7.68
C LEU A 107 4.29 -2.54 -7.61
N PRO A 108 3.25 -2.85 -6.81
CA PRO A 108 2.76 -4.22 -6.63
C PRO A 108 1.84 -4.65 -7.78
N THR A 109 2.44 -4.94 -8.93
CA THR A 109 1.76 -5.45 -10.13
C THR A 109 1.82 -6.98 -10.22
N GLY A 110 1.14 -7.55 -11.22
CA GLY A 110 1.20 -8.99 -11.49
C GLY A 110 0.64 -9.81 -10.32
N THR A 111 1.43 -10.76 -9.83
CA THR A 111 1.08 -11.64 -8.70
C THR A 111 1.00 -10.93 -7.36
N GLU A 112 1.54 -9.71 -7.26
CA GLU A 112 1.56 -8.93 -6.01
C GLU A 112 0.33 -8.04 -5.84
N PHE A 113 -0.42 -7.76 -6.91
CA PHE A 113 -1.65 -6.97 -6.81
C PHE A 113 -2.71 -7.66 -5.92
N PRO A 114 -2.95 -8.98 -6.03
CA PRO A 114 -3.77 -9.71 -5.08
C PRO A 114 -3.30 -9.62 -3.61
N ALA A 115 -1.99 -9.54 -3.36
CA ALA A 115 -1.46 -9.42 -2.00
C ALA A 115 -1.79 -8.05 -1.39
N LEU A 116 -1.73 -6.98 -2.19
CA LEU A 116 -2.19 -5.65 -1.77
C LEU A 116 -3.69 -5.64 -1.44
N ILE A 117 -4.52 -6.28 -2.26
CA ILE A 117 -5.97 -6.42 -2.01
C ILE A 117 -6.22 -7.18 -0.69
N ASP A 118 -5.53 -8.30 -0.48
CA ASP A 118 -5.66 -9.11 0.74
C ASP A 118 -5.23 -8.33 1.99
N ALA A 119 -4.17 -7.51 1.89
CA ALA A 119 -3.75 -6.63 2.98
C ALA A 119 -4.84 -5.61 3.36
N VAL A 120 -5.44 -4.94 2.38
CA VAL A 120 -6.56 -3.98 2.60
C VAL A 120 -7.73 -4.69 3.28
N GLU A 121 -8.07 -5.88 2.82
CA GLU A 121 -9.15 -6.69 3.36
C GLU A 121 -8.92 -7.13 4.81
N ARG A 122 -7.74 -7.64 5.13
CA ARG A 122 -7.37 -8.06 6.48
C ARG A 122 -7.35 -6.90 7.46
N VAL A 123 -6.80 -5.77 7.04
CA VAL A 123 -6.80 -4.54 7.82
C VAL A 123 -8.22 -4.07 8.08
N SER A 124 -9.07 -4.04 7.05
CA SER A 124 -10.48 -3.66 7.19
C SER A 124 -11.24 -4.56 8.16
N ARG A 125 -10.97 -5.87 8.15
CA ARG A 125 -11.62 -6.84 9.05
C ARG A 125 -11.01 -6.92 10.45
N ALA A 126 -9.85 -6.30 10.67
CA ALA A 126 -9.02 -6.52 11.85
C ALA A 126 -8.72 -8.02 12.10
N GLU A 127 -8.52 -8.79 11.02
CA GLU A 127 -8.29 -10.23 11.05
C GLU A 127 -6.92 -10.59 10.46
N HIS A 128 -6.06 -11.26 11.24
CA HIS A 128 -4.73 -11.70 10.78
C HIS A 128 -4.73 -13.13 10.19
N GLY A 129 -5.72 -13.97 10.52
CA GLY A 129 -5.83 -15.34 10.00
C GLY A 129 -4.68 -16.28 10.41
N LEU A 130 -4.05 -16.02 11.55
CA LEU A 130 -2.96 -16.83 12.10
C LEU A 130 -3.51 -17.86 13.08
N SER A 131 -2.87 -19.02 13.16
CA SER A 131 -3.20 -20.04 14.16
C SER A 131 -2.82 -19.57 15.57
N GLN A 132 -3.44 -20.18 16.59
CA GLN A 132 -3.08 -19.90 17.98
C GLN A 132 -1.60 -20.19 18.26
N GLU A 133 -1.05 -21.26 17.68
CA GLU A 133 0.37 -21.60 17.79
C GLU A 133 1.28 -20.48 17.27
N SER A 134 0.94 -19.88 16.13
CA SER A 134 1.69 -18.74 15.59
C SER A 134 1.56 -17.49 16.46
N LEU A 135 0.36 -17.22 17.01
CA LEU A 135 0.16 -16.12 17.95
C LEU A 135 0.99 -16.29 19.22
N ASP A 136 1.01 -17.49 19.79
CA ASP A 136 1.77 -17.81 21.00
C ASP A 136 3.29 -17.70 20.75
N ALA A 137 3.75 -17.99 19.53
CA ALA A 137 5.14 -17.78 19.13
C ALA A 137 5.46 -16.28 18.98
N LEU A 138 4.59 -15.52 18.31
CA LEU A 138 4.76 -14.08 18.10
C LEU A 138 4.71 -13.29 19.42
N ALA A 139 3.92 -13.74 20.40
CA ALA A 139 3.84 -13.13 21.73
C ALA A 139 5.16 -13.16 22.52
N LYS A 140 6.14 -13.98 22.08
CA LYS A 140 7.47 -14.06 22.70
C LYS A 140 8.45 -13.02 22.16
N LEU A 141 8.09 -12.30 21.09
CA LEU A 141 8.91 -11.21 20.56
C LEU A 141 8.87 -10.03 21.55
N THR A 142 10.03 -9.64 22.04
CA THR A 142 10.20 -8.58 23.06
C THR A 142 10.82 -7.30 22.50
N GLU A 143 11.25 -7.32 21.25
CA GLU A 143 11.89 -6.22 20.56
C GLU A 143 11.10 -5.85 19.29
N PRO A 144 11.10 -4.57 18.87
CA PRO A 144 10.56 -4.17 17.58
C PRO A 144 11.17 -5.03 16.47
N THR A 145 10.32 -5.72 15.71
CA THR A 145 10.75 -6.64 14.65
C THR A 145 10.26 -6.12 13.31
N GLU A 146 11.19 -5.97 12.36
CA GLU A 146 10.88 -5.64 10.97
C GLU A 146 10.96 -6.91 10.11
N LEU A 147 9.97 -7.11 9.25
CA LEU A 147 9.93 -8.20 8.29
C LEU A 147 9.98 -7.65 6.86
N LEU A 148 11.06 -7.94 6.15
CA LEU A 148 11.23 -7.57 4.74
C LEU A 148 11.01 -8.79 3.86
N VAL A 149 10.00 -8.71 2.99
CA VAL A 149 9.70 -9.73 1.97
C VAL A 149 10.07 -9.19 0.61
N PHE A 150 11.09 -9.79 -0.01
CA PHE A 150 11.53 -9.42 -1.36
C PHE A 150 10.80 -10.27 -2.38
N ALA A 151 10.06 -9.62 -3.28
CA ALA A 151 9.26 -10.26 -4.31
C ALA A 151 9.50 -9.62 -5.68
N THR A 152 9.17 -10.37 -6.73
CA THR A 152 9.16 -9.89 -8.12
C THR A 152 7.77 -10.12 -8.70
N PRO A 153 7.19 -9.17 -9.46
CA PRO A 153 5.82 -9.27 -9.99
C PRO A 153 5.66 -10.27 -11.17
N THR A 154 6.53 -11.27 -11.27
CA THR A 154 6.66 -12.22 -12.39
C THR A 154 6.73 -13.66 -11.92
#